data_AF-A0A815MBB1-F1
#
_entry.id   AF-A0A815MBB1-F1
#
_cell.length_a   1.000
_cell.length_b   1.000
_cell.length_c   1.000
_cell.angle_alpha   90.00
_cell.angle_beta   90.00
_cell.angle_gamma   90.00
#
_symmetry.space_group_name_H-M   'P 1'
#
loop_
_entity.id
_entity.type
_entity.pdbx_description
1 polymer ?
#
loop_
_entity_poly.entity_id
_entity_poly.type
_entity_poly.pdbx_seq_one_letter_code
_entity_poly.pdbx_strand_id
1 'polypeptide(L)'
;MEILRNGALEILRDINASESRKSKFTEMALQRILDSQLSAKYSYLGRLESNNITTDGFYDMGPVPEGGKFLTIEELAAQEVNDRRPILIVYAPEKNTTQLNTTTTEVAQEDDRPRGRSSSNSNLARATTPSKSSEGKEKAGSTAAASRTSKTVKGSTKEKESKATVNQTSKTKKEKPTDKKAAAEDKKNAEVDSSVTSGTDSKVGYQPTSDQDFLMYLDEIRPQITKKPLAEQIPILAKFVSDKMGGTIAPDDVTTFGYEVAMIQLKAEIHSNIVPIGRIRKGIYAQRAFLFKTLADRLGISCTLARGNYNRAWNEVLLGESSAGVRYPAKTWIVDLLHEPGRLIHSNSSDARTYTTLS
;
A
#
# COMPACT_ATOMS: atom_id res chain seq x y z
N MET A 1 14.54 -2.46 12.70
CA MET A 1 13.92 -3.52 13.55
C MET A 1 14.01 -3.23 15.04
N GLU A 2 15.18 -2.96 15.61
CA GLU A 2 15.38 -2.85 17.08
C GLU A 2 14.52 -1.78 17.78
N ILE A 3 14.31 -0.61 17.16
CA ILE A 3 13.47 0.48 17.70
C ILE A 3 12.02 0.03 17.97
N LEU A 4 11.47 -0.89 17.17
CA LEU A 4 10.12 -1.44 17.35
C LEU A 4 10.06 -2.44 18.51
N ARG A 5 11.14 -3.22 18.72
CA ARG A 5 11.21 -4.21 19.80
C ARG A 5 11.24 -3.56 21.18
N ASN A 6 11.69 -2.30 21.26
CA ASN A 6 11.84 -1.55 22.50
C ASN A 6 10.61 -0.69 22.87
N GLY A 7 9.49 -0.80 22.15
CA GLY A 7 8.24 -0.06 22.45
C GLY A 7 8.33 1.47 22.28
N ALA A 8 9.42 1.98 21.72
CA ALA A 8 9.69 3.41 21.60
C ALA A 8 8.68 4.11 20.67
N LEU A 9 8.14 3.39 19.69
CA LEU A 9 7.13 3.90 18.77
C LEU A 9 5.79 4.13 19.47
N GLU A 10 5.35 3.17 20.28
CA GLU A 10 4.12 3.25 21.09
C GLU A 10 4.23 4.40 22.10
N ILE A 11 5.34 4.49 22.84
CA ILE A 11 5.59 5.59 23.79
C ILE A 11 5.55 6.96 23.09
N LEU A 12 6.15 7.10 21.90
CA LEU A 12 6.10 8.35 21.13
C LEU A 12 4.70 8.66 20.60
N ARG A 13 3.87 7.66 20.28
CA ARG A 13 2.46 7.89 19.94
C ARG A 13 1.68 8.39 21.16
N ASP A 14 1.83 7.77 22.32
CA ASP A 14 1.15 8.16 23.56
C ASP A 14 1.54 9.57 24.03
N ILE A 15 2.80 9.97 23.81
CA ILE A 15 3.28 11.33 24.07
C ILE A 15 2.62 12.32 23.11
N ASN A 16 2.57 12.03 21.80
CA ASN A 16 1.99 12.93 20.81
C ASN A 16 0.44 13.00 20.87
N ALA A 17 -0.22 11.96 21.38
CA ALA A 17 -1.67 11.98 21.67
C ALA A 17 -2.02 12.88 22.88
N SER A 18 -1.04 13.20 23.73
CA SER A 18 -1.23 13.94 24.97
C SER A 18 -0.98 15.44 24.77
N GLU A 19 -2.02 16.27 24.94
CA GLU A 19 -1.92 17.72 24.66
C GLU A 19 -0.86 18.46 25.48
N SER A 20 -0.58 17.97 26.69
CA SER A 20 0.42 18.53 27.61
C SER A 20 1.85 18.02 27.36
N ARG A 21 2.03 16.94 26.57
CA ARG A 21 3.33 16.31 26.32
C ARG A 21 3.78 16.38 24.85
N LYS A 22 2.85 16.57 23.92
CA LYS A 22 3.14 16.75 22.49
C LYS A 22 4.03 17.96 22.25
N SER A 23 4.99 17.82 21.34
CA SER A 23 5.92 18.88 20.95
C SER A 23 6.40 18.66 19.52
N LYS A 24 6.87 19.72 18.87
CA LYS A 24 7.48 19.61 17.53
C LYS A 24 8.63 18.59 17.49
N PHE A 25 9.34 18.40 18.61
CA PHE A 25 10.40 17.40 18.70
C PHE A 25 9.85 15.97 18.67
N THR A 26 8.81 15.68 19.47
CA THR A 26 8.19 14.35 19.55
C THR A 26 7.41 14.00 18.30
N GLU A 27 6.81 14.99 17.63
CA GLU A 27 6.18 14.86 16.31
C GLU A 27 7.21 14.48 15.24
N MET A 28 8.33 15.23 15.16
CA MET A 28 9.41 14.96 14.21
C MET A 28 10.15 13.64 14.49
N ALA A 29 10.25 13.22 15.75
CA ALA A 29 10.81 11.92 16.13
C ALA A 29 9.90 10.77 15.67
N LEU A 30 8.58 10.87 15.93
CA LEU A 30 7.60 9.90 15.46
C LEU A 30 7.59 9.81 13.93
N GLN A 31 7.56 10.95 13.24
CA GLN A 31 7.58 11.02 11.77
C GLN A 31 8.80 10.29 11.19
N ARG A 32 10.00 10.53 11.74
CA ARG A 32 11.24 9.86 11.30
C ARG A 32 11.21 8.33 11.50
N ILE A 33 10.65 7.84 12.60
CA ILE A 33 10.54 6.40 12.85
C ILE A 33 9.56 5.77 11.85
N LEU A 34 8.43 6.43 11.57
CA LEU A 34 7.45 5.96 10.60
C LEU A 34 7.99 6.00 9.16
N ASP A 35 8.72 7.05 8.77
CA ASP A 35 9.37 7.13 7.45
C ASP A 35 10.45 6.04 7.26
N SER A 36 11.07 5.57 8.34
CA SER A 36 11.99 4.42 8.33
C SER A 36 11.29 3.05 8.34
N GLN A 37 9.98 2.99 8.60
CA GLN A 37 9.22 1.73 8.72
C GLN A 37 7.84 1.87 8.08
N LEU A 38 7.78 1.72 6.76
CA LEU A 38 6.56 1.94 5.99
C LEU A 38 5.40 1.01 6.38
N SER A 39 5.68 -0.24 6.78
CA SER A 39 4.65 -1.16 7.30
C SER A 39 3.93 -0.58 8.53
N ALA A 40 4.69 0.01 9.46
CA ALA A 40 4.14 0.66 10.65
C ALA A 40 3.45 1.98 10.29
N LYS A 41 4.04 2.79 9.40
CA LYS A 41 3.44 4.03 8.90
C LYS A 41 2.08 3.78 8.27
N TYR A 42 1.97 2.80 7.38
CA TYR A 42 0.70 2.45 6.74
C TYR A 42 -0.31 1.88 7.74
N SER A 43 0.14 1.06 8.69
CA SER A 43 -0.75 0.48 9.73
C SER A 43 -1.27 1.52 10.73
N TYR A 44 -0.50 2.56 11.05
CA TYR A 44 -0.90 3.63 11.97
C TYR A 44 -1.58 4.85 11.32
N LEU A 45 -1.15 5.26 10.13
CA LEU A 45 -1.69 6.46 9.45
C LEU A 45 -2.71 6.13 8.36
N GLY A 46 -2.82 4.87 7.96
CA GLY A 46 -3.67 4.46 6.84
C GLY A 46 -3.19 4.97 5.47
N ARG A 47 -2.01 5.60 5.38
CA ARG A 47 -1.55 6.23 4.14
C ARG A 47 -0.02 6.23 3.99
N LEU A 48 0.44 5.94 2.77
CA LEU A 48 1.79 6.16 2.28
C LEU A 48 1.73 7.18 1.13
N GLU A 49 2.60 8.18 1.16
CA GLU A 49 2.68 9.18 0.09
C GLU A 49 3.53 8.66 -1.09
N SER A 50 3.52 9.40 -2.20
CA SER A 50 4.21 9.01 -3.43
C SER A 50 5.74 8.94 -3.32
N ASN A 51 6.32 9.56 -2.28
CA ASN A 51 7.75 9.45 -1.95
C ASN A 51 8.07 8.30 -0.97
N ASN A 52 7.06 7.58 -0.46
CA ASN A 52 7.26 6.40 0.36
C ASN A 52 7.33 5.17 -0.55
N ILE A 53 8.53 4.83 -0.99
CA ILE A 53 8.82 3.71 -1.89
C ILE A 53 8.90 2.42 -1.07
N THR A 54 8.01 1.47 -1.37
CA THR A 54 7.99 0.15 -0.74
C THR A 54 9.11 -0.73 -1.28
N THR A 55 9.64 -1.59 -0.39
CA THR A 55 10.77 -2.49 -0.66
C THR A 55 10.46 -3.89 -0.15
N ASP A 56 11.34 -4.85 -0.42
CA ASP A 56 11.24 -6.20 0.12
C ASP A 56 11.13 -6.18 1.65
N GLY A 57 10.18 -6.96 2.18
CA GLY A 57 9.83 -6.96 3.60
C GLY A 57 8.79 -5.91 4.00
N PHE A 58 8.24 -5.13 3.06
CA PHE A 58 7.04 -4.33 3.32
C PHE A 58 5.80 -5.22 3.49
N TYR A 59 4.99 -4.96 4.52
CA TYR A 59 3.77 -5.71 4.82
C TYR A 59 2.66 -4.83 5.39
N ASP A 60 1.42 -5.32 5.26
CA ASP A 60 0.20 -4.69 5.76
C ASP A 60 -0.57 -5.66 6.66
N MET A 61 -0.45 -5.45 7.97
CA MET A 61 -1.22 -6.16 9.01
C MET A 61 -2.64 -5.58 9.24
N GLY A 62 -3.03 -4.56 8.47
CA GLY A 62 -4.26 -3.80 8.70
C GLY A 62 -4.06 -2.56 9.59
N PRO A 63 -5.15 -1.84 9.92
CA PRO A 63 -5.07 -0.70 10.83
C PRO A 63 -4.81 -1.16 12.26
N VAL A 64 -3.89 -0.49 12.96
CA VAL A 64 -3.70 -0.70 14.41
C VAL A 64 -4.71 0.16 15.17
N PRO A 65 -5.54 -0.42 16.06
CA PRO A 65 -6.53 0.35 16.83
C PRO A 65 -5.86 1.32 17.82
N GLU A 66 -6.65 2.24 18.37
CA GLU A 66 -6.19 3.11 19.47
C GLU A 66 -5.74 2.27 20.68
N GLY A 67 -4.58 2.60 21.25
CA GLY A 67 -3.91 1.78 22.27
C GLY A 67 -3.35 0.43 21.79
N GLY A 68 -3.53 0.07 20.52
CA GLY A 68 -2.97 -1.14 19.93
C GLY A 68 -1.47 -1.03 19.63
N LYS A 69 -0.78 -2.17 19.70
CA LYS A 69 0.64 -2.32 19.33
C LYS A 69 0.78 -2.73 17.86
N PHE A 70 1.75 -2.16 17.15
CA PHE A 70 2.21 -2.68 15.86
C PHE A 70 3.06 -3.94 16.08
N LEU A 71 2.72 -5.03 15.39
CA LEU A 71 3.39 -6.33 15.54
C LEU A 71 4.47 -6.50 14.47
N THR A 72 5.61 -7.07 14.84
CA THR A 72 6.65 -7.41 13.87
C THR A 72 6.26 -8.61 13.02
N ILE A 73 6.93 -8.81 11.87
CA ILE A 73 6.60 -9.94 10.99
C ILE A 73 6.86 -11.30 11.67
N GLU A 74 7.83 -11.37 12.59
CA GLU A 74 8.11 -12.55 13.42
C GLU A 74 7.01 -12.78 14.48
N GLU A 75 6.48 -11.72 15.10
CA GLU A 75 5.34 -11.81 16.02
C GLU A 75 4.04 -12.22 15.30
N LEU A 76 3.87 -11.81 14.05
CA LEU A 76 2.74 -12.19 13.19
C LEU A 76 2.86 -13.62 12.66
N ALA A 77 4.08 -14.06 12.33
CA ALA A 77 4.37 -15.42 11.86
C ALA A 77 4.17 -16.49 12.94
N ALA A 78 4.34 -16.12 14.21
CA ALA A 78 4.12 -17.01 15.36
C ALA A 78 2.63 -17.22 15.71
N GLN A 79 1.70 -16.56 15.00
CA GLN A 79 0.26 -16.72 15.24
C GLN A 79 -0.31 -17.92 14.49
N GLU A 80 -1.11 -18.73 15.18
CA GLU A 80 -1.90 -19.81 14.57
C GLU A 80 -2.77 -19.28 13.43
N VAL A 81 -2.91 -20.07 12.37
CA VAL A 81 -3.77 -19.76 11.22
C VAL A 81 -5.21 -19.55 11.70
N ASN A 82 -5.81 -18.43 11.33
CA ASN A 82 -7.11 -17.99 11.85
C ASN A 82 -7.96 -17.33 10.75
N ASP A 83 -9.19 -16.94 11.08
CA ASP A 83 -10.14 -16.36 10.10
C ASP A 83 -10.02 -14.83 9.95
N ARG A 84 -9.03 -14.18 10.58
CA ARG A 84 -8.81 -12.74 10.45
C ARG A 84 -8.25 -12.40 9.06
N ARG A 85 -8.35 -11.12 8.70
CA ARG A 85 -7.73 -10.55 7.48
C ARG A 85 -6.28 -11.04 7.33
N PRO A 86 -5.85 -11.49 6.13
CA PRO A 86 -4.45 -11.84 5.90
C PRO A 86 -3.51 -10.65 6.11
N ILE A 87 -2.29 -10.94 6.56
CA ILE A 87 -1.16 -10.00 6.51
C ILE A 87 -0.59 -10.08 5.10
N LEU A 88 -0.71 -9.01 4.33
CA LEU A 88 -0.14 -8.95 2.98
C LEU A 88 1.35 -8.64 3.07
N ILE A 89 2.21 -9.34 2.33
CA ILE A 89 3.65 -9.07 2.27
C ILE A 89 4.14 -9.02 0.82
N VAL A 90 5.12 -8.17 0.55
CA VAL A 90 5.99 -8.27 -0.63
C VAL A 90 7.40 -8.64 -0.21
N TYR A 91 7.94 -9.72 -0.76
CA TYR A 91 9.33 -10.13 -0.56
C TYR A 91 9.82 -10.83 -1.83
N ALA A 92 10.40 -10.05 -2.74
CA ALA A 92 10.85 -10.44 -4.05
C ALA A 92 12.26 -9.86 -4.31
N PRO A 93 13.27 -10.27 -3.50
CA PRO A 93 14.64 -9.80 -3.65
C PRO A 93 15.16 -10.15 -5.03
N GLU A 94 15.73 -9.16 -5.72
CA GLU A 94 16.37 -9.40 -7.01
C GLU A 94 17.58 -10.31 -6.80
N LYS A 95 17.60 -11.42 -7.53
CA LYS A 95 18.82 -12.23 -7.64
C LYS A 95 19.83 -11.34 -8.35
N ASN A 96 20.93 -10.98 -7.68
CA ASN A 96 22.02 -10.18 -8.24
C ASN A 96 22.52 -10.84 -9.54
N THR A 97 22.00 -10.41 -10.68
CA THR A 97 22.47 -10.86 -11.99
C THR A 97 23.80 -10.16 -12.24
N THR A 98 24.88 -10.89 -11.99
CA THR A 98 26.25 -10.47 -12.29
C THR A 98 26.33 -9.89 -13.71
N GLN A 99 27.05 -8.77 -13.83
CA GLN A 99 27.06 -7.91 -15.01
C GLN A 99 27.17 -8.69 -16.33
N LEU A 100 26.24 -8.45 -17.25
CA LEU A 100 26.38 -8.95 -18.62
C LEU A 100 27.41 -8.06 -19.33
N ASN A 101 28.58 -8.63 -19.60
CA ASN A 101 29.75 -7.91 -20.10
C ASN A 101 29.44 -7.19 -21.42
N THR A 102 30.00 -5.98 -21.55
CA THR A 102 30.14 -5.28 -22.83
C THR A 102 31.01 -6.08 -23.79
N THR A 103 30.39 -6.77 -24.75
CA THR A 103 31.12 -7.26 -25.93
C THR A 103 31.32 -6.09 -26.89
N THR A 104 32.43 -5.37 -26.71
CA THR A 104 32.98 -4.49 -27.74
C THR A 104 33.30 -5.35 -28.96
N THR A 105 32.63 -5.10 -30.09
CA THR A 105 32.96 -5.77 -31.35
C THR A 105 34.27 -5.19 -31.88
N GLU A 106 35.35 -5.94 -31.74
CA GLU A 106 36.60 -5.65 -32.43
C GLU A 106 36.42 -5.86 -33.93
N VAL A 107 36.76 -4.86 -34.72
CA VAL A 107 37.08 -5.02 -36.15
C VAL A 107 38.41 -4.33 -36.39
N ALA A 108 39.45 -5.12 -36.58
CA ALA A 108 40.76 -4.66 -37.00
C ALA A 108 40.92 -4.88 -38.51
N GLN A 109 41.47 -3.89 -39.22
CA GLN A 109 42.50 -4.13 -40.24
C GLN A 109 43.22 -2.83 -40.66
N GLU A 110 44.44 -3.02 -41.14
CA GLU A 110 45.46 -2.02 -41.53
C GLU A 110 45.14 -1.45 -42.95
N ASP A 111 45.86 -0.51 -43.59
CA ASP A 111 47.18 0.10 -43.34
C ASP A 111 47.37 1.44 -44.12
N ASP A 112 48.56 2.05 -43.98
CA ASP A 112 49.27 2.97 -44.88
C ASP A 112 48.99 4.52 -44.87
N ARG A 113 50.03 5.28 -45.24
CA ARG A 113 50.20 6.76 -45.23
C ARG A 113 50.34 7.27 -46.70
N PRO A 114 50.63 8.57 -47.07
CA PRO A 114 51.09 9.70 -46.26
C PRO A 114 50.68 11.17 -46.65
N ARG A 115 51.03 12.10 -45.73
CA ARG A 115 51.45 13.53 -45.92
C ARG A 115 50.51 14.58 -46.57
N GLY A 116 50.27 15.68 -45.80
CA GLY A 116 49.86 17.02 -46.29
C GLY A 116 49.03 17.77 -45.23
N ARG A 117 49.61 18.52 -44.27
CA ARG A 117 50.25 19.86 -44.30
C ARG A 117 49.25 21.04 -44.30
N SER A 118 49.55 22.04 -43.45
CA SER A 118 48.83 23.33 -43.18
C SER A 118 47.87 23.26 -41.98
N SER A 119 48.19 23.81 -40.80
CA SER A 119 48.22 25.24 -40.36
C SER A 119 46.81 25.86 -40.32
N SER A 120 46.36 26.54 -39.25
CA SER A 120 47.10 27.44 -38.34
C SER A 120 46.46 27.61 -36.94
N ASN A 121 47.22 28.25 -36.04
CA ASN A 121 46.85 28.92 -34.77
C ASN A 121 45.52 29.73 -34.85
N SER A 122 44.84 30.16 -33.78
CA SER A 122 45.25 30.50 -32.40
C SER A 122 44.07 30.39 -31.42
N ASN A 123 44.21 29.89 -30.18
CA ASN A 123 44.77 30.55 -28.99
C ASN A 123 44.11 31.88 -28.55
N LEU A 124 43.25 31.81 -27.52
CA LEU A 124 43.10 32.63 -26.28
C LEU A 124 41.63 32.49 -25.80
N ALA A 125 41.33 31.97 -24.60
CA ALA A 125 41.47 32.59 -23.26
C ALA A 125 40.65 33.89 -23.11
N ARG A 126 39.94 34.18 -22.02
CA ARG A 126 40.14 33.76 -20.60
C ARG A 126 38.83 33.92 -19.78
N ALA A 127 38.84 33.42 -18.55
CA ALA A 127 37.87 33.61 -17.45
C ALA A 127 37.40 35.09 -17.26
N THR A 128 36.36 35.44 -16.48
CA THR A 128 36.14 35.05 -15.05
C THR A 128 34.73 35.45 -14.56
N THR A 129 34.26 34.82 -13.48
CA THR A 129 33.13 35.30 -12.65
C THR A 129 33.49 36.60 -11.90
N PRO A 130 32.50 37.37 -11.41
CA PRO A 130 32.27 37.36 -9.96
C PRO A 130 30.80 37.56 -9.50
N SER A 131 30.62 37.42 -8.18
CA SER A 131 29.37 37.52 -7.41
C SER A 131 29.14 38.89 -6.74
N LYS A 132 27.87 39.25 -6.44
CA LYS A 132 27.34 39.92 -5.21
C LYS A 132 25.85 40.34 -5.40
N SER A 133 24.94 40.09 -4.44
CA SER A 133 24.39 41.00 -3.39
C SER A 133 23.69 42.26 -3.93
N SER A 134 22.61 42.83 -3.37
CA SER A 134 21.80 42.61 -2.15
C SER A 134 20.54 43.52 -2.20
N GLU A 135 19.54 43.28 -1.34
CA GLU A 135 18.41 44.21 -0.99
C GLU A 135 17.43 44.59 -2.15
N GLY A 136 16.15 44.88 -1.94
CA GLY A 136 15.35 44.95 -0.72
C GLY A 136 14.48 46.22 -0.67
N LYS A 137 13.17 46.13 -0.96
CA LYS A 137 12.15 47.08 -0.45
C LYS A 137 10.70 46.68 -0.70
N GLU A 138 9.88 46.96 0.30
CA GLU A 138 8.43 46.83 0.32
C GLU A 138 7.74 47.99 -0.43
N LYS A 139 6.48 47.80 -0.83
CA LYS A 139 5.45 48.83 -0.58
C LYS A 139 4.04 48.26 -0.54
N ALA A 140 3.22 48.82 0.34
CA ALA A 140 1.83 48.43 0.62
C ALA A 140 0.80 49.37 -0.04
N GLY A 141 -0.48 48.98 0.03
CA GLY A 141 -1.68 49.76 -0.33
C GLY A 141 -2.80 48.85 -0.85
N SER A 142 -3.67 48.32 0.02
CA SER A 142 -5.00 48.89 0.38
C SER A 142 -5.94 49.04 -0.83
N THR A 143 -7.13 48.42 -0.86
CA THR A 143 -8.37 48.80 -0.13
C THR A 143 -9.31 47.57 0.03
N ALA A 144 -10.04 47.36 1.14
CA ALA A 144 -11.39 47.89 1.46
C ALA A 144 -12.43 47.68 0.33
N ALA A 145 -13.66 47.20 0.52
CA ALA A 145 -14.44 46.79 1.70
C ALA A 145 -15.40 45.62 1.28
N ALA A 146 -16.46 45.15 1.97
CA ALA A 146 -17.23 45.62 3.14
C ALA A 146 -17.92 44.43 3.89
N SER A 147 -18.94 44.71 4.70
CA SER A 147 -19.68 43.77 5.56
C SER A 147 -21.09 43.42 5.04
N ARG A 148 -21.69 42.34 5.59
CA ARG A 148 -23.11 42.31 6.01
C ARG A 148 -23.42 41.17 6.98
N THR A 149 -24.45 41.35 7.80
CA THR A 149 -24.65 40.65 9.08
C THR A 149 -26.07 40.07 9.18
N SER A 150 -26.24 39.00 9.98
CA SER A 150 -27.53 38.50 10.53
C SER A 150 -28.45 37.80 9.51
N LYS A 151 -29.37 36.88 9.88
CA LYS A 151 -30.18 36.79 11.12
C LYS A 151 -30.56 35.35 11.50
N THR A 152 -30.75 35.14 12.80
CA THR A 152 -31.47 34.02 13.42
C THR A 152 -32.98 34.08 13.12
N VAL A 153 -33.65 32.94 12.92
CA VAL A 153 -35.08 32.76 13.23
C VAL A 153 -35.30 31.42 13.95
N LYS A 154 -36.24 31.39 14.89
CA LYS A 154 -36.56 30.30 15.82
C LYS A 154 -38.09 30.13 15.85
N GLY A 155 -38.58 28.89 15.85
CA GLY A 155 -40.00 28.54 16.05
C GLY A 155 -40.27 27.13 15.50
N SER A 156 -40.67 26.09 16.22
CA SER A 156 -41.45 25.89 17.46
C SER A 156 -42.97 25.90 17.31
N THR A 157 -43.56 24.73 17.07
CA THR A 157 -44.89 24.24 17.51
C THR A 157 -45.12 22.83 16.89
N LYS A 158 -45.99 21.94 17.38
CA LYS A 158 -46.37 21.53 18.75
C LYS A 158 -47.31 20.30 18.62
N GLU A 159 -47.31 19.37 19.59
CA GLU A 159 -48.34 18.30 19.77
C GLU A 159 -48.41 17.23 18.63
N LYS A 160 -48.92 16.00 18.85
CA LYS A 160 -49.74 15.46 19.95
C LYS A 160 -49.52 13.94 20.18
N GLU A 161 -49.97 13.45 21.35
CA GLU A 161 -49.97 12.05 21.78
C GLU A 161 -50.98 11.17 21.03
N SER A 162 -50.73 9.84 21.00
CA SER A 162 -51.77 8.82 21.18
C SER A 162 -51.21 7.57 21.90
N LYS A 163 -51.97 7.00 22.84
CA LYS A 163 -51.69 5.72 23.54
C LYS A 163 -52.57 4.58 22.99
N ALA A 164 -52.07 3.35 22.99
CA ALA A 164 -52.74 2.04 23.24
C ALA A 164 -51.85 0.93 22.64
N THR A 165 -51.30 -0.06 23.36
CA THR A 165 -51.91 -1.09 24.24
C THR A 165 -52.77 -2.12 23.48
N VAL A 166 -52.27 -3.35 23.32
CA VAL A 166 -52.86 -4.63 23.81
C VAL A 166 -52.01 -5.85 23.36
N ASN A 167 -52.00 -6.88 24.20
CA ASN A 167 -51.24 -8.14 24.06
C ASN A 167 -51.82 -9.14 23.03
N GLN A 168 -50.97 -10.05 22.55
CA GLN A 168 -51.10 -11.52 22.71
C GLN A 168 -49.77 -12.17 22.22
N THR A 169 -48.87 -12.69 23.06
CA THR A 169 -48.87 -13.98 23.80
C THR A 169 -49.33 -15.22 23.03
N SER A 170 -48.38 -16.09 22.70
CA SER A 170 -48.55 -17.54 22.77
C SER A 170 -47.29 -18.22 23.35
N LYS A 171 -47.48 -18.95 24.45
CA LYS A 171 -46.45 -19.78 25.13
C LYS A 171 -46.75 -21.25 24.86
N THR A 172 -45.70 -22.05 24.63
CA THR A 172 -45.58 -23.45 25.12
C THR A 172 -44.08 -23.83 25.07
N LYS A 173 -43.40 -23.89 26.22
CA LYS A 173 -43.06 -25.13 26.98
C LYS A 173 -42.51 -26.25 26.06
N LYS A 174 -41.21 -26.58 26.07
CA LYS A 174 -40.31 -27.07 27.15
C LYS A 174 -40.62 -28.52 27.55
N GLU A 175 -39.75 -29.47 27.17
CA GLU A 175 -39.13 -30.44 28.09
C GLU A 175 -37.92 -31.19 27.48
N LYS A 176 -37.04 -31.64 28.39
CA LYS A 176 -35.86 -32.51 28.23
C LYS A 176 -36.03 -33.57 29.33
N PRO A 177 -35.53 -34.82 29.24
CA PRO A 177 -34.20 -35.09 29.82
C PRO A 177 -33.41 -36.32 29.25
N THR A 178 -32.08 -36.35 29.50
CA THR A 178 -31.19 -37.51 29.90
C THR A 178 -31.26 -38.89 29.19
N ASP A 179 -30.22 -39.73 29.05
CA ASP A 179 -28.78 -39.69 29.41
C ASP A 179 -28.00 -40.92 28.82
N LYS A 180 -26.65 -40.83 28.78
CA LYS A 180 -25.63 -41.91 28.95
C LYS A 180 -25.28 -42.98 27.86
N LYS A 181 -23.96 -43.00 27.54
CA LYS A 181 -23.01 -44.14 27.35
C LYS A 181 -23.19 -45.09 26.14
N ALA A 182 -22.14 -45.76 25.60
CA ALA A 182 -20.67 -45.57 25.61
C ALA A 182 -19.99 -46.59 24.64
N ALA A 183 -18.76 -46.29 24.16
CA ALA A 183 -17.79 -47.19 23.51
C ALA A 183 -18.20 -47.81 22.13
N ALA A 184 -17.30 -48.29 21.25
CA ALA A 184 -15.84 -48.51 21.37
C ALA A 184 -15.08 -48.25 20.04
N GLU A 185 -13.76 -48.36 20.15
CA GLU A 185 -12.66 -48.20 19.18
C GLU A 185 -12.81 -48.86 17.80
N ASP A 186 -12.07 -48.33 16.81
CA ASP A 186 -11.20 -49.20 16.00
C ASP A 186 -9.91 -48.46 15.57
N LYS A 187 -8.76 -49.15 15.59
CA LYS A 187 -7.42 -48.60 15.31
C LYS A 187 -6.80 -49.29 14.10
N LYS A 188 -6.09 -48.55 13.25
CA LYS A 188 -5.06 -49.13 12.35
C LYS A 188 -3.77 -48.32 12.41
N ASN A 189 -2.68 -49.01 12.71
CA ASN A 189 -1.32 -48.46 12.72
C ASN A 189 -0.75 -48.35 11.30
N ALA A 190 0.15 -47.38 11.12
CA ALA A 190 1.34 -47.53 10.29
C ALA A 190 2.49 -46.77 10.97
N GLU A 191 3.61 -47.45 11.23
CA GLU A 191 4.84 -46.90 11.82
C GLU A 191 5.81 -46.39 10.74
N VAL A 192 7.00 -45.93 11.20
CA VAL A 192 8.21 -45.55 10.43
C VAL A 192 8.18 -44.10 9.90
N ASP A 193 9.15 -43.22 10.18
CA ASP A 193 10.44 -43.34 10.89
C ASP A 193 10.68 -42.14 11.83
N SER A 194 11.46 -42.33 12.90
CA SER A 194 11.78 -41.28 13.88
C SER A 194 13.29 -41.16 14.10
N SER A 195 13.99 -40.45 13.21
CA SER A 195 15.37 -40.02 13.43
C SER A 195 15.40 -38.71 14.23
N VAL A 196 15.43 -38.83 15.56
CA VAL A 196 15.74 -37.72 16.45
C VAL A 196 17.22 -37.37 16.31
N THR A 197 17.52 -36.16 15.82
CA THR A 197 18.86 -35.56 15.97
C THR A 197 18.78 -34.39 16.95
N SER A 198 19.69 -34.40 17.92
CA SER A 198 19.70 -33.52 19.08
C SER A 198 20.07 -32.07 18.78
N GLY A 199 19.34 -31.15 19.42
CA GLY A 199 19.94 -30.02 20.15
C GLY A 199 20.68 -28.93 19.35
N THR A 200 19.96 -27.86 19.04
CA THR A 200 20.39 -26.49 19.38
C THR A 200 19.19 -25.57 19.27
N ASP A 201 18.76 -24.99 20.40
CA ASP A 201 17.60 -24.08 20.44
C ASP A 201 17.98 -22.67 19.95
N SER A 202 18.46 -22.63 18.71
CA SER A 202 18.60 -21.39 17.94
C SER A 202 17.20 -21.01 17.49
N LYS A 203 16.60 -20.01 18.15
CA LYS A 203 15.29 -19.46 17.79
C LYS A 203 15.31 -18.90 16.37
N VAL A 204 15.06 -19.75 15.37
CA VAL A 204 15.10 -19.40 13.95
C VAL A 204 14.02 -18.35 13.69
N GLY A 205 14.43 -17.10 13.54
CA GLY A 205 13.52 -16.00 13.22
C GLY A 205 12.88 -16.22 11.86
N TYR A 206 11.60 -15.90 11.74
CA TYR A 206 10.82 -16.03 10.51
C TYR A 206 11.58 -15.48 9.30
N GLN A 207 11.74 -16.33 8.27
CA GLN A 207 12.31 -15.95 6.98
C GLN A 207 11.19 -15.98 5.93
N PRO A 208 10.80 -14.85 5.32
CA PRO A 208 9.84 -14.86 4.23
C PRO A 208 10.42 -15.59 3.01
N THR A 209 9.63 -16.44 2.38
CA THR A 209 9.99 -17.07 1.10
C THR A 209 9.84 -16.05 -0.03
N SER A 210 10.75 -16.09 -1.02
CA SER A 210 10.71 -15.20 -2.19
C SER A 210 9.45 -15.43 -3.04
N ASP A 211 8.66 -14.38 -3.24
CA ASP A 211 7.42 -14.37 -4.01
C ASP A 211 7.71 -14.48 -5.52
N GLN A 212 7.69 -15.71 -6.05
CA GLN A 212 7.97 -15.96 -7.47
C GLN A 212 6.86 -15.41 -8.38
N ASP A 213 5.60 -15.41 -7.94
CA ASP A 213 4.49 -14.84 -8.72
C ASP A 213 4.71 -13.33 -8.92
N PHE A 214 5.12 -12.61 -7.87
CA PHE A 214 5.42 -11.18 -7.97
C PHE A 214 6.64 -10.89 -8.87
N LEU A 215 7.68 -11.73 -8.86
CA LEU A 215 8.80 -11.62 -9.80
C LEU A 215 8.33 -11.82 -11.25
N MET A 216 7.52 -12.86 -11.51
CA MET A 216 6.92 -13.09 -12.84
C MET A 216 6.06 -11.90 -13.28
N TYR A 217 5.31 -11.27 -12.36
CA TYR A 217 4.52 -10.08 -12.68
C TYR A 217 5.40 -8.90 -13.11
N LEU A 218 6.53 -8.66 -12.43
CA LEU A 218 7.48 -7.61 -12.83
C LEU A 218 8.04 -7.86 -14.22
N ASP A 219 8.42 -9.11 -14.54
CA ASP A 219 9.02 -9.45 -15.83
C ASP A 219 7.99 -9.40 -16.98
N GLU A 220 6.72 -9.69 -16.70
CA GLU A 220 5.61 -9.58 -17.66
C GLU A 220 5.21 -8.13 -17.94
N ILE A 221 5.12 -7.27 -16.92
CA ILE A 221 4.62 -5.89 -17.06
C ILE A 221 5.68 -4.88 -17.51
N ARG A 222 6.93 -5.02 -17.04
CA ARG A 222 8.04 -4.10 -17.31
C ARG A 222 8.20 -3.77 -18.81
N PRO A 223 8.33 -4.75 -19.74
CA PRO A 223 8.51 -4.44 -21.16
C PRO A 223 7.32 -3.71 -21.79
N GLN A 224 6.11 -3.82 -21.22
CA GLN A 224 4.90 -3.17 -21.74
C GLN A 224 4.87 -1.67 -21.42
N ILE A 225 5.51 -1.24 -20.33
CA ILE A 225 5.42 0.14 -19.81
C ILE A 225 6.71 0.97 -19.96
N THR A 226 7.91 0.38 -19.93
CA THR A 226 9.19 1.13 -19.83
C THR A 226 9.40 2.19 -20.93
N LYS A 227 8.80 2.01 -22.12
CA LYS A 227 8.94 2.93 -23.26
C LYS A 227 7.74 3.88 -23.47
N LYS A 228 6.81 3.96 -22.50
CA LYS A 228 5.57 4.74 -22.61
C LYS A 228 5.56 5.99 -21.70
N PRO A 229 4.82 7.05 -22.05
CA PRO A 229 4.55 8.16 -21.14
C PRO A 229 3.82 7.69 -19.88
N LEU A 230 4.07 8.32 -18.73
CA LEU A 230 3.48 7.94 -17.43
C LEU A 230 1.94 7.81 -17.47
N ALA A 231 1.27 8.70 -18.22
CA ALA A 231 -0.19 8.67 -18.40
C ALA A 231 -0.71 7.42 -19.14
N GLU A 232 0.12 6.75 -19.95
CA GLU A 232 -0.18 5.43 -20.54
C GLU A 232 0.26 4.27 -19.64
N GLN A 233 1.36 4.42 -18.89
CA GLN A 233 1.86 3.37 -18.00
C GLN A 233 0.84 3.01 -16.91
N ILE A 234 0.18 4.01 -16.34
CA ILE A 234 -0.74 3.85 -15.20
C ILE A 234 -1.97 2.99 -15.58
N PRO A 235 -2.73 3.27 -16.66
CA PRO A 235 -3.83 2.39 -17.09
C PRO A 235 -3.39 0.97 -17.43
N ILE A 236 -2.21 0.79 -18.03
CA ILE A 236 -1.66 -0.54 -18.37
C ILE A 236 -1.38 -1.34 -17.09
N LEU A 237 -0.70 -0.75 -16.11
CA LEU A 237 -0.44 -1.39 -14.82
C LEU A 237 -1.75 -1.66 -14.04
N ALA A 238 -2.69 -0.72 -14.08
CA ALA A 238 -3.99 -0.85 -13.41
C ALA A 238 -4.81 -2.03 -13.95
N LYS A 239 -4.90 -2.15 -15.27
CA LYS A 239 -5.54 -3.29 -15.93
C LYS A 239 -4.81 -4.59 -15.60
N PHE A 240 -3.48 -4.62 -15.70
CA PHE A 240 -2.68 -5.79 -15.35
C PHE A 240 -2.96 -6.29 -13.92
N VAL A 241 -2.96 -5.39 -12.93
CA VAL A 241 -3.27 -5.72 -11.53
C VAL A 241 -4.68 -6.27 -11.37
N SER A 242 -5.67 -5.67 -12.05
CA SER A 242 -7.04 -6.17 -12.07
C SER A 242 -7.10 -7.60 -12.64
N ASP A 243 -6.51 -7.82 -13.81
CA ASP A 243 -6.55 -9.10 -14.52
C ASP A 243 -5.88 -10.23 -13.70
N LYS A 244 -4.76 -9.96 -13.00
CA LYS A 244 -4.13 -10.93 -12.07
C LYS A 244 -4.96 -11.23 -10.81
N MET A 245 -5.86 -10.32 -10.41
CA MET A 245 -6.70 -10.45 -9.21
C MET A 245 -8.19 -10.71 -9.50
N GLY A 246 -8.47 -11.28 -10.67
CA GLY A 246 -9.79 -11.80 -11.06
C GLY A 246 -10.63 -10.86 -11.92
N GLY A 247 -10.01 -9.88 -12.58
CA GLY A 247 -10.64 -9.03 -13.60
C GLY A 247 -11.55 -7.93 -13.04
N THR A 248 -12.26 -7.25 -13.94
CA THR A 248 -13.23 -6.20 -13.59
C THR A 248 -14.39 -6.76 -12.75
N ILE A 249 -14.85 -5.99 -11.76
CA ILE A 249 -16.00 -6.33 -10.90
C ILE A 249 -16.98 -5.15 -10.92
N ALA A 250 -18.25 -5.39 -11.24
CA ALA A 250 -19.28 -4.36 -11.16
C ALA A 250 -19.50 -3.90 -9.70
N PRO A 251 -19.94 -2.66 -9.45
CA PRO A 251 -20.18 -2.15 -8.09
C PRO A 251 -21.05 -3.05 -7.21
N ASP A 252 -22.09 -3.67 -7.79
CA ASP A 252 -23.04 -4.53 -7.08
C ASP A 252 -22.47 -5.92 -6.77
N ASP A 253 -21.52 -6.41 -7.59
CA ASP A 253 -20.93 -7.76 -7.50
C ASP A 253 -19.76 -7.87 -6.49
N VAL A 254 -19.31 -6.75 -5.90
CA VAL A 254 -18.17 -6.76 -4.97
C VAL A 254 -18.41 -7.69 -3.76
N THR A 255 -19.65 -7.81 -3.31
CA THR A 255 -20.03 -8.68 -2.18
C THR A 255 -20.10 -10.16 -2.56
N THR A 256 -20.43 -10.49 -3.82
CA THR A 256 -20.63 -11.86 -4.32
C THR A 256 -19.37 -12.45 -4.96
N PHE A 257 -18.36 -11.64 -5.27
CA PHE A 257 -17.10 -12.05 -5.92
C PHE A 257 -16.30 -13.17 -5.21
N GLY A 258 -16.53 -13.36 -3.91
CA GLY A 258 -16.00 -14.49 -3.13
C GLY A 258 -14.52 -14.40 -2.78
N TYR A 259 -13.98 -13.18 -2.63
CA TYR A 259 -12.57 -12.98 -2.26
C TYR A 259 -12.24 -13.54 -0.87
N GLU A 260 -13.17 -13.50 0.10
CA GLU A 260 -12.95 -13.95 1.47
C GLU A 260 -12.70 -15.46 1.54
N VAL A 261 -13.52 -16.26 0.85
CA VAL A 261 -13.35 -17.71 0.73
C VAL A 261 -12.00 -18.05 0.08
N ALA A 262 -11.62 -17.33 -0.98
CA ALA A 262 -10.32 -17.52 -1.64
C ALA A 262 -9.14 -17.17 -0.72
N MET A 263 -9.27 -16.16 0.16
CA MET A 263 -8.24 -15.82 1.15
C MET A 263 -8.15 -16.86 2.27
N ILE A 264 -9.27 -17.39 2.77
CA ILE A 264 -9.27 -18.46 3.78
C ILE A 264 -8.61 -19.72 3.21
N GLN A 265 -8.98 -20.12 1.98
CA GLN A 265 -8.37 -21.24 1.27
C GLN A 265 -6.86 -21.06 1.07
N LEU A 266 -6.42 -19.87 0.63
CA LEU A 266 -5.00 -19.59 0.42
C LEU A 266 -4.20 -19.61 1.73
N LYS A 267 -4.74 -19.08 2.84
CA LYS A 267 -4.11 -19.14 4.17
C LYS A 267 -3.96 -20.58 4.67
N ALA A 268 -4.96 -21.44 4.41
CA ALA A 268 -4.89 -22.86 4.72
C ALA A 268 -3.87 -23.60 3.84
N GLU A 269 -3.82 -23.33 2.53
CA GLU A 269 -2.83 -23.92 1.61
C GLU A 269 -1.39 -23.61 2.04
N ILE A 270 -1.08 -22.34 2.34
CA ILE A 270 0.27 -21.91 2.72
C ILE A 270 0.58 -22.09 4.22
N HIS A 271 -0.38 -22.60 5.01
CA HIS A 271 -0.26 -22.81 6.45
C HIS A 271 0.21 -21.54 7.22
N SER A 272 -0.22 -20.35 6.79
CA SER A 272 0.22 -19.08 7.37
C SER A 272 -0.82 -17.97 7.27
N ASN A 273 -0.79 -17.04 8.23
CA ASN A 273 -1.53 -15.79 8.13
C ASN A 273 -0.87 -14.75 7.22
N ILE A 274 0.43 -14.93 6.91
CA ILE A 274 1.21 -14.04 6.06
C ILE A 274 1.11 -14.53 4.61
N VAL A 275 0.48 -13.73 3.76
CA VAL A 275 0.16 -14.05 2.37
C VAL A 275 1.05 -13.21 1.44
N PRO A 276 1.94 -13.83 0.64
CA PRO A 276 2.68 -13.14 -0.41
C PRO A 276 1.71 -12.54 -1.44
N ILE A 277 1.89 -11.26 -1.77
CA ILE A 277 0.94 -10.52 -2.61
C ILE A 277 0.76 -11.14 -4.01
N GLY A 278 1.82 -11.72 -4.58
CA GLY A 278 1.79 -12.38 -5.89
C GLY A 278 0.83 -13.58 -5.92
N ARG A 279 0.70 -14.30 -4.80
CA ARG A 279 -0.13 -15.52 -4.64
C ARG A 279 -1.64 -15.24 -4.66
N ILE A 280 -2.07 -14.00 -4.54
CA ILE A 280 -3.50 -13.63 -4.50
C ILE A 280 -4.08 -13.57 -5.91
N ARG A 281 -4.99 -14.51 -6.24
CA ARG A 281 -5.68 -14.59 -7.54
C ARG A 281 -7.09 -13.95 -7.56
N LYS A 282 -7.67 -13.70 -6.38
CA LYS A 282 -8.93 -12.94 -6.21
C LYS A 282 -8.73 -11.88 -5.15
N GLY A 283 -8.84 -10.61 -5.54
CA GLY A 283 -8.68 -9.48 -4.64
C GLY A 283 -9.66 -8.35 -4.95
N ILE A 284 -10.03 -7.59 -3.92
CA ILE A 284 -10.80 -6.35 -4.04
C ILE A 284 -9.88 -5.13 -3.84
N TYR A 285 -10.44 -3.95 -3.55
CA TYR A 285 -9.71 -2.69 -3.38
C TYR A 285 -8.39 -2.82 -2.57
N ALA A 286 -8.44 -3.40 -1.36
CA ALA A 286 -7.27 -3.56 -0.49
C ALA A 286 -6.10 -4.32 -1.14
N GLN A 287 -6.35 -5.50 -1.70
CA GLN A 287 -5.29 -6.34 -2.29
C GLN A 287 -4.78 -5.71 -3.59
N ARG A 288 -5.68 -5.19 -4.44
CA ARG A 288 -5.31 -4.56 -5.70
C ARG A 288 -4.47 -3.31 -5.49
N ALA A 289 -4.85 -2.45 -4.54
CA ALA A 289 -4.08 -1.23 -4.26
C ALA A 289 -2.69 -1.53 -3.68
N PHE A 290 -2.56 -2.58 -2.86
CA PHE A 290 -1.27 -3.04 -2.34
C PHE A 290 -0.38 -3.61 -3.47
N LEU A 291 -0.92 -4.45 -4.36
CA LEU A 291 -0.18 -4.97 -5.52
C LEU A 291 0.22 -3.84 -6.49
N PHE A 292 -0.70 -2.91 -6.79
CA PHE A 292 -0.40 -1.76 -7.63
C PHE A 292 0.72 -0.90 -7.06
N LYS A 293 0.66 -0.54 -5.76
CA LYS A 293 1.73 0.23 -5.09
C LYS A 293 3.08 -0.47 -5.18
N THR A 294 3.13 -1.74 -4.81
CA THR A 294 4.38 -2.51 -4.76
C THR A 294 4.98 -2.76 -6.14
N LEU A 295 4.17 -3.02 -7.17
CA LEU A 295 4.67 -3.06 -8.55
C LEU A 295 5.13 -1.67 -9.03
N ALA A 296 4.32 -0.62 -8.81
CA ALA A 296 4.61 0.74 -9.23
C ALA A 296 5.94 1.26 -8.67
N ASP A 297 6.21 1.02 -7.39
CA ASP A 297 7.48 1.37 -6.74
C ASP A 297 8.70 0.67 -7.38
N ARG A 298 8.56 -0.62 -7.72
CA ARG A 298 9.61 -1.41 -8.38
C ARG A 298 9.77 -1.07 -9.88
N LEU A 299 8.84 -0.30 -10.45
CA LEU A 299 8.80 0.13 -11.84
C LEU A 299 9.06 1.65 -12.01
N GLY A 300 9.26 2.39 -10.91
CA GLY A 300 9.52 3.84 -10.92
C GLY A 300 8.28 4.74 -11.10
N ILE A 301 7.07 4.21 -10.86
CA ILE A 301 5.81 4.95 -10.94
C ILE A 301 5.45 5.51 -9.56
N SER A 302 5.59 6.83 -9.39
CA SER A 302 5.22 7.52 -8.15
C SER A 302 3.72 7.51 -7.90
N CYS A 303 3.26 6.70 -6.94
CA CYS A 303 1.87 6.65 -6.50
C CYS A 303 1.74 6.53 -4.97
N THR A 304 0.61 6.97 -4.43
CA THR A 304 0.27 6.80 -3.01
C THR A 304 -0.31 5.41 -2.75
N LEU A 305 -0.46 5.05 -1.47
CA LEU A 305 -1.31 3.94 -1.04
C LEU A 305 -2.14 4.43 0.16
N ALA A 306 -3.44 4.54 -0.02
CA ALA A 306 -4.38 5.01 1.01
C ALA A 306 -5.37 3.90 1.38
N ARG A 307 -5.74 3.84 2.66
CA ARG A 307 -6.68 2.88 3.25
C ARG A 307 -7.98 3.61 3.64
N GLY A 308 -9.10 3.01 3.30
CA GLY A 308 -10.43 3.37 3.80
C GLY A 308 -10.99 2.32 4.76
N ASN A 309 -12.28 2.43 5.07
CA ASN A 309 -12.97 1.45 5.91
C ASN A 309 -13.35 0.18 5.11
N TYR A 310 -13.61 -0.93 5.80
CA TYR A 310 -14.17 -2.17 5.22
C TYR A 310 -13.44 -2.66 3.95
N ASN A 311 -12.12 -2.87 4.03
CA ASN A 311 -11.27 -3.32 2.93
C ASN A 311 -11.21 -2.39 1.69
N ARG A 312 -11.69 -1.13 1.78
CA ARG A 312 -11.38 -0.07 0.79
C ARG A 312 -9.90 0.31 0.89
N ALA A 313 -9.25 0.45 -0.26
CA ALA A 313 -7.94 1.08 -0.42
C ALA A 313 -7.79 1.57 -1.86
N TRP A 314 -6.92 2.53 -2.10
CA TRP A 314 -6.70 3.09 -3.42
C TRP A 314 -5.30 3.68 -3.56
N ASN A 315 -4.92 3.95 -4.82
CA ASN A 315 -3.69 4.64 -5.16
C ASN A 315 -4.03 5.94 -5.85
N GLU A 316 -3.32 7.01 -5.49
CA GLU A 316 -3.38 8.28 -6.19
C GLU A 316 -2.08 8.53 -6.96
N VAL A 317 -2.22 9.14 -8.13
CA VAL A 317 -1.13 9.55 -9.02
C VAL A 317 -1.23 11.04 -9.30
N LEU A 318 -0.08 11.70 -9.43
CA LEU A 318 0.00 13.13 -9.76
C LEU A 318 0.28 13.29 -11.25
N LEU A 319 -0.68 13.83 -12.00
CA LEU A 319 -0.60 13.97 -13.46
C LEU A 319 -0.98 15.39 -13.90
N GLY A 320 -0.32 15.89 -14.94
CA GLY A 320 -0.72 17.12 -15.63
C GLY A 320 -1.99 16.93 -16.45
N GLU A 321 -2.63 18.03 -16.87
CA GLU A 321 -3.86 18.00 -17.69
C GLU A 321 -3.66 17.51 -19.13
N SER A 322 -2.41 17.29 -19.56
CA SER A 322 -2.06 16.84 -20.90
C SER A 322 -1.12 15.64 -20.82
N SER A 323 -1.25 14.71 -21.76
CA SER A 323 -0.39 13.53 -21.90
C SER A 323 1.09 13.86 -22.21
N ALA A 324 1.39 15.10 -22.63
CA ALA A 324 2.73 15.57 -22.97
C ALA A 324 3.61 15.97 -21.77
N GLY A 325 3.53 15.23 -20.65
CA GLY A 325 4.34 15.42 -19.45
C GLY A 325 3.69 16.28 -18.35
N VAL A 326 4.41 16.47 -17.24
CA VAL A 326 3.90 17.19 -16.05
C VAL A 326 3.86 18.71 -16.32
N ARG A 327 2.79 19.18 -16.96
CA ARG A 327 2.43 20.59 -16.94
C ARG A 327 1.73 20.92 -15.62
N TYR A 328 2.15 22.03 -15.02
CA TYR A 328 1.54 22.58 -13.81
C TYR A 328 0.27 23.40 -14.14
N PRO A 329 -0.75 23.43 -13.26
CA PRO A 329 -0.83 22.69 -11.99
C PRO A 329 -1.11 21.20 -12.22
N ALA A 330 -0.28 20.33 -11.62
CA ALA A 330 -0.53 18.90 -11.64
C ALA A 330 -1.69 18.55 -10.69
N LYS A 331 -2.53 17.59 -11.08
CA LYS A 331 -3.74 17.18 -10.38
C LYS A 331 -3.61 15.76 -9.84
N THR A 332 -4.27 15.51 -8.72
CA THR A 332 -4.32 14.19 -8.08
C THR A 332 -5.47 13.37 -8.64
N TRP A 333 -5.17 12.18 -9.12
CA TRP A 333 -6.14 11.24 -9.69
C TRP A 333 -6.09 9.92 -8.93
N ILE A 334 -7.24 9.40 -8.53
CA ILE A 334 -7.39 8.04 -8.05
C ILE A 334 -7.35 7.10 -9.25
N VAL A 335 -6.59 6.02 -9.15
CA VAL A 335 -6.57 4.93 -10.13
C VAL A 335 -7.66 3.92 -9.78
N ASP A 336 -8.64 3.75 -10.66
CA ASP A 336 -9.60 2.66 -10.54
C ASP A 336 -8.89 1.33 -10.88
N LEU A 337 -9.02 0.35 -9.98
CA LEU A 337 -8.47 -0.99 -10.08
C LEU A 337 -9.55 -2.08 -10.08
N LEU A 338 -10.84 -1.70 -9.98
CA LEU A 338 -11.94 -2.61 -9.69
C LEU A 338 -13.07 -2.54 -10.72
N HIS A 339 -13.63 -1.35 -10.99
CA HIS A 339 -14.85 -1.21 -11.81
C HIS A 339 -14.55 -0.85 -13.26
N GLU A 340 -13.61 0.06 -13.47
CA GLU A 340 -13.07 0.39 -14.79
C GLU A 340 -11.54 0.44 -14.71
N PRO A 341 -10.84 -0.72 -14.65
CA PRO A 341 -9.40 -0.77 -14.42
C PRO A 341 -8.58 0.14 -15.35
N GLY A 342 -7.91 1.14 -14.76
CA GLY A 342 -7.15 2.16 -15.46
C GLY A 342 -7.89 3.49 -15.72
N ARG A 343 -9.18 3.59 -15.39
CA ARG A 343 -9.90 4.87 -15.34
C ARG A 343 -9.28 5.77 -14.26
N LEU A 344 -9.02 7.01 -14.62
CA LEU A 344 -8.50 8.04 -13.71
C LEU A 344 -9.65 8.88 -13.18
N ILE A 345 -9.88 8.82 -11.87
CA ILE A 345 -10.95 9.54 -11.19
C ILE A 345 -10.35 10.77 -10.49
N HIS A 346 -10.79 11.98 -10.86
CA HIS A 346 -10.28 13.21 -10.25
C HIS A 346 -10.63 13.25 -8.76
N SER A 347 -9.64 13.43 -7.87
CA SER A 347 -9.80 13.18 -6.42
C SER A 347 -10.85 14.04 -5.72
N ASN A 348 -11.23 15.19 -6.31
CA ASN A 348 -12.25 16.10 -5.78
C ASN A 348 -13.68 15.80 -6.28
N SER A 349 -13.89 14.76 -7.10
CA SER A 349 -15.19 14.41 -7.68
C SER A 349 -16.13 13.70 -6.69
N SER A 350 -17.41 13.58 -7.05
CA SER A 350 -18.37 12.68 -6.41
C SER A 350 -17.90 11.23 -6.47
N ASP A 351 -17.45 10.79 -7.65
CA ASP A 351 -17.03 9.43 -7.96
C ASP A 351 -15.84 9.01 -7.08
N ALA A 352 -14.91 9.93 -6.81
CA ALA A 352 -13.81 9.71 -5.88
C ALA A 352 -14.31 9.39 -4.46
N ARG A 353 -15.40 10.02 -4.00
CA ARG A 353 -16.00 9.70 -2.68
C ARG A 353 -16.63 8.31 -2.72
N THR A 354 -17.45 8.01 -3.74
CA THR A 354 -18.07 6.68 -3.94
C THR A 354 -17.03 5.55 -4.06
N TYR A 355 -15.85 5.84 -4.62
CA TYR A 355 -14.75 4.87 -4.73
C TYR A 355 -13.99 4.68 -3.40
N THR A 356 -13.88 5.71 -2.57
CA THR A 356 -13.06 5.68 -1.33
C THR A 356 -13.86 5.35 -0.06
N THR A 357 -15.17 5.59 -0.07
CA THR A 357 -16.10 5.27 1.03
C THR A 357 -17.11 4.21 0.60
N LEU A 358 -17.66 3.47 1.57
CA LEU A 358 -18.96 2.82 1.37
C LEU A 358 -20.06 3.85 1.62
N SER A 359 -21.01 3.91 0.68
CA SER A 359 -22.26 4.67 0.75
C SER A 359 -23.28 4.02 1.67
#